data_AF-A0A6C0Q5D8-F1
#
_entry.id   AF-A0A6C0Q5D8-F1
#
_cell.length_a   1.000
_cell.length_b   1.000
_cell.length_c   1.000
_cell.angle_alpha   90.00
_cell.angle_beta   90.00
_cell.angle_gamma   90.00
#
_symmetry.space_group_name_H-M   'P 1'
#
loop_
_entity.id
_entity.type
_entity.pdbx_description
1 polymer ?
#
loop_
_entity_poly.entity_id
_entity_poly.type
_entity_poly.pdbx_seq_one_letter_code
_entity_poly.pdbx_strand_id
1 'polypeptide(L)'
;MSTHVGRAPTVIVPLRAAHADEVLAIYQAGIDEGNATFETATPSWESFDTAKLPEHRFAALADDGTVAGWAAVAPVSIRPAYAGVVEHSVYVHPSARGRGIASALLGALIESTEAAGIWTIQSSIFPGRAGQLGPPISGWSYAWPCWW
;
A
#
# COMPACT_ATOMS: atom_id res chain seq x y z
N MET A 1 23.39 12.12 20.97
CA MET A 1 23.76 11.94 19.55
C MET A 1 22.55 11.35 18.86
N SER A 2 21.68 12.22 18.34
CA SER A 2 20.48 11.81 17.59
C SER A 2 20.90 11.40 16.19
N THR A 3 20.70 10.13 15.85
CA THR A 3 20.81 9.66 14.49
C THR A 3 19.67 10.28 13.69
N HIS A 4 19.97 11.31 12.90
CA HIS A 4 19.11 11.65 11.77
C HIS A 4 19.12 10.43 10.85
N VAL A 5 18.08 9.61 10.92
CA VAL A 5 17.77 8.63 9.87
C VAL A 5 17.54 9.47 8.62
N GLY A 6 18.55 9.53 7.75
CA GLY A 6 18.47 10.23 6.48
C GLY A 6 17.30 9.66 5.70
N ARG A 7 16.20 10.42 5.62
CA ARG A 7 15.09 10.12 4.74
C ARG A 7 15.67 10.19 3.33
N ALA A 8 15.80 9.05 2.66
CA ALA A 8 16.05 9.06 1.23
C ALA A 8 14.94 9.91 0.60
N PRO A 9 15.24 10.87 -0.29
CA PRO A 9 14.19 11.59 -0.98
C PRO A 9 13.38 10.55 -1.74
N THR A 10 12.07 10.63 -1.57
CA THR A 10 11.14 9.73 -2.23
C THR A 10 9.96 10.56 -2.67
N VAL A 11 9.77 10.67 -3.99
CA VAL A 11 8.66 11.38 -4.57
C VAL A 11 7.50 10.40 -4.70
N ILE A 12 6.33 10.76 -4.18
CA ILE A 12 5.11 9.98 -4.35
C ILE A 12 4.40 10.46 -5.62
N VAL A 13 4.10 9.54 -6.52
CA VAL A 13 3.44 9.81 -7.80
C VAL A 13 2.28 8.85 -8.04
N PRO A 14 1.29 9.21 -8.88
CA PRO A 14 0.29 8.25 -9.34
C PRO A 14 0.94 7.05 -10.03
N LEU A 15 0.50 5.85 -9.68
CA LEU A 15 1.01 4.61 -10.29
C LEU A 15 0.36 4.40 -11.67
N ARG A 16 1.19 4.29 -12.72
CA ARG A 16 0.78 4.15 -14.13
C ARG A 16 1.44 2.94 -14.77
N ALA A 17 0.98 2.58 -15.98
CA ALA A 17 1.53 1.47 -16.76
C ALA A 17 3.04 1.58 -17.03
N ALA A 18 3.60 2.79 -17.07
CA ALA A 18 5.04 2.99 -17.20
C ALA A 18 5.86 2.41 -16.03
N HIS A 19 5.23 2.17 -14.87
CA HIS A 19 5.85 1.57 -13.69
C HIS A 19 5.64 0.05 -13.62
N ALA A 20 4.94 -0.56 -14.60
CA ALA A 20 4.43 -1.93 -14.50
C ALA A 20 5.52 -2.95 -14.16
N ASP A 21 6.63 -2.94 -14.91
CA ASP A 21 7.70 -3.93 -14.74
C ASP A 21 8.32 -3.87 -13.34
N GLU A 22 8.59 -2.66 -12.82
CA GLU A 22 9.17 -2.48 -11.48
C GLU A 22 8.17 -2.82 -10.37
N VAL A 23 6.89 -2.48 -10.55
CA VAL A 23 5.81 -2.83 -9.61
C VAL A 23 5.67 -4.35 -9.48
N LEU A 24 5.64 -5.06 -10.62
CA LEU A 24 5.54 -6.52 -10.64
C LEU A 24 6.82 -7.18 -10.08
N ALA A 25 8.01 -6.62 -10.33
CA ALA A 25 9.25 -7.12 -9.73
C ALA A 25 9.24 -6.99 -8.20
N ILE A 26 8.76 -5.86 -7.66
CA ILE A 26 8.60 -5.65 -6.22
C ILE A 26 7.55 -6.60 -5.63
N TYR A 27 6.46 -6.84 -6.35
CA TYR A 27 5.42 -7.80 -5.94
C TYR A 27 6.04 -9.20 -5.84
N GLN A 28 6.75 -9.65 -6.88
CA GLN A 28 7.42 -10.95 -6.90
C GLN A 28 8.41 -11.10 -5.75
N ALA A 29 9.25 -10.08 -5.50
CA ALA A 29 10.17 -10.11 -4.36
C ALA A 29 9.43 -10.26 -3.01
N GLY A 30 8.25 -9.66 -2.88
CA GLY A 30 7.40 -9.83 -1.69
C GLY A 30 6.81 -11.23 -1.53
N ILE A 31 6.48 -11.90 -2.65
CA ILE A 31 6.04 -13.31 -2.70
C ILE A 31 7.20 -14.23 -2.35
N ASP A 32 8.36 -14.04 -2.98
CA ASP A 32 9.55 -14.89 -2.81
C ASP A 32 10.06 -14.90 -1.36
N GLU A 33 9.96 -13.75 -0.69
CA GLU A 33 10.29 -13.64 0.73
C GLU A 33 9.23 -14.28 1.66
N GLY A 34 8.12 -14.82 1.12
CA GLY A 34 7.07 -15.54 1.85
C GLY A 34 6.27 -14.65 2.81
N ASN A 35 6.20 -13.36 2.52
CA ASN A 35 6.14 -12.36 3.58
C ASN A 35 4.95 -11.40 3.48
N ALA A 36 4.16 -11.38 2.39
CA ALA A 36 3.18 -10.31 2.22
C ALA A 36 1.93 -10.60 1.38
N THR A 37 1.57 -11.85 1.07
CA THR A 37 0.35 -12.10 0.28
C THR A 37 -0.21 -13.51 0.40
N PHE A 38 -1.53 -13.65 0.21
CA PHE A 38 -2.19 -14.93 -0.04
C PHE A 38 -1.96 -15.45 -1.48
N GLU A 39 -1.43 -14.59 -2.35
CA GLU A 39 -1.14 -14.89 -3.74
C GLU A 39 0.11 -15.77 -3.88
N THR A 40 0.03 -16.78 -4.74
CA THR A 40 1.14 -17.72 -4.99
C THR A 40 2.00 -17.33 -6.19
N ALA A 41 1.55 -16.35 -6.99
CA ALA A 41 2.25 -15.84 -8.16
C ALA A 41 1.97 -14.36 -8.38
N THR A 42 2.94 -13.64 -8.95
CA THR A 42 2.74 -12.26 -9.38
C THR A 42 1.70 -12.20 -10.51
N PRO A 43 0.69 -11.32 -10.43
CA PRO A 43 -0.31 -11.19 -11.49
C PRO A 43 0.32 -10.61 -12.77
N SER A 44 -0.40 -10.70 -13.90
CA SER A 44 -0.09 -9.84 -15.04
C SER A 44 -0.38 -8.37 -14.69
N TRP A 45 0.25 -7.44 -15.43
CA TRP A 45 -0.07 -6.02 -15.28
C TRP A 45 -1.56 -5.73 -15.51
N GLU A 46 -2.18 -6.36 -16.51
CA GLU A 46 -3.61 -6.20 -16.81
C GLU A 46 -4.51 -6.64 -15.64
N SER A 47 -4.18 -7.77 -15.01
CA SER A 47 -4.91 -8.25 -13.84
C SER A 47 -4.72 -7.32 -12.63
N PHE A 48 -3.50 -6.82 -12.43
CA PHE A 48 -3.22 -5.81 -11.40
C PHE A 48 -4.02 -4.52 -11.65
N ASP A 49 -3.97 -4.01 -12.88
CA ASP A 49 -4.61 -2.75 -13.31
C ASP A 49 -6.13 -2.83 -13.15
N THR A 50 -6.73 -3.98 -13.48
CA THR A 50 -8.17 -4.24 -13.32
C THR A 50 -8.58 -4.36 -11.85
N ALA A 51 -7.75 -5.00 -11.02
CA ALA A 51 -8.08 -5.27 -9.63
C ALA A 51 -7.92 -4.05 -8.70
N LYS A 52 -7.06 -3.09 -9.07
CA LYS A 52 -6.73 -1.93 -8.23
C LYS A 52 -7.45 -0.67 -8.71
N LEU A 53 -7.91 0.15 -7.77
CA LEU A 53 -8.57 1.42 -8.08
C LEU A 53 -7.55 2.42 -8.69
N PRO A 54 -7.75 2.89 -9.94
CA PRO A 54 -6.76 3.73 -10.63
C PRO A 54 -6.45 5.07 -9.95
N GLU A 55 -7.43 5.63 -9.22
CA GLU A 55 -7.29 6.91 -8.50
C GLU A 55 -6.62 6.74 -7.12
N HIS A 56 -6.48 5.50 -6.64
CA HIS A 56 -5.98 5.18 -5.30
C HIS A 56 -4.82 4.20 -5.36
N ARG A 57 -3.84 4.53 -6.21
CA ARG A 57 -2.60 3.78 -6.37
C ARG A 57 -1.41 4.72 -6.61
N PHE A 58 -0.34 4.47 -5.89
CA PHE A 58 0.82 5.34 -5.82
C PHE A 58 2.12 4.55 -5.92
N ALA A 59 3.11 5.15 -6.57
CA ALA A 59 4.49 4.70 -6.58
C ALA A 59 5.37 5.70 -5.83
N ALA A 60 6.36 5.17 -5.13
CA ALA A 60 7.42 5.91 -4.48
C ALA A 60 8.66 5.82 -5.37
N LEU A 61 9.11 6.94 -5.93
CA LEU A 61 10.31 6.98 -6.78
C LEU A 61 11.54 7.33 -5.96
N ALA A 62 12.64 6.62 -6.19
CA ALA A 62 13.97 6.99 -5.72
C ALA A 62 14.55 8.16 -6.55
N ASP A 63 15.70 8.68 -6.12
CA ASP A 63 16.37 9.82 -6.78
C ASP A 63 16.77 9.54 -8.24
N ASP A 64 17.01 8.27 -8.57
CA ASP A 64 17.32 7.81 -9.93
C ASP A 64 16.07 7.55 -10.79
N GLY A 65 14.87 7.80 -10.23
CA GLY A 65 13.59 7.61 -10.91
C GLY A 65 13.03 6.19 -10.86
N THR A 66 13.74 5.24 -10.25
CA THR A 66 13.26 3.85 -10.09
C THR A 66 12.17 3.77 -9.01
N VAL A 67 11.23 2.83 -9.17
CA VAL A 67 10.21 2.57 -8.14
C VAL A 67 10.86 1.88 -6.94
N ALA A 68 10.88 2.57 -5.81
CA ALA A 68 11.36 2.07 -4.53
C ALA A 68 10.26 1.36 -3.71
N GLY A 69 8.99 1.56 -4.09
CA GLY A 69 7.83 0.91 -3.48
C GLY A 69 6.53 1.38 -4.12
N TRP A 70 5.45 0.68 -3.82
CA TRP A 70 4.11 1.03 -4.31
C TRP A 70 3.05 0.69 -3.28
N ALA A 71 1.92 1.39 -3.37
CA ALA A 71 0.72 1.04 -2.62
C ALA A 71 -0.53 1.24 -3.48
N ALA A 72 -1.52 0.38 -3.31
CA ALA A 72 -2.78 0.42 -4.06
C ALA A 72 -3.91 -0.20 -3.24
N VAL A 73 -5.14 0.22 -3.50
CA VAL A 73 -6.34 -0.38 -2.89
C VAL A 73 -7.20 -1.14 -3.90
N ALA A 74 -7.91 -2.16 -3.42
CA ALA A 74 -8.94 -2.89 -4.15
C ALA A 74 -10.26 -2.87 -3.36
N PRO A 75 -11.43 -2.86 -4.02
CA PRO A 75 -12.71 -3.07 -3.35
C PRO A 75 -12.75 -4.43 -2.66
N VAL A 76 -13.31 -4.50 -1.46
CA VAL A 76 -13.43 -5.78 -0.72
C VAL A 76 -14.64 -6.60 -1.17
N SER A 77 -15.62 -5.96 -1.82
CA SER A 77 -16.84 -6.60 -2.30
C SER A 77 -17.52 -5.73 -3.36
N ILE A 78 -18.26 -6.38 -4.27
CA ILE A 78 -19.13 -5.71 -5.25
C ILE A 78 -20.49 -5.29 -4.65
N ARG A 79 -20.82 -5.73 -3.43
CA ARG A 79 -22.11 -5.44 -2.80
C ARG A 79 -22.17 -3.95 -2.41
N PRO A 80 -23.28 -3.24 -2.68
CA PRO A 80 -23.40 -1.80 -2.39
C PRO A 80 -23.11 -1.42 -0.93
N ALA A 81 -23.39 -2.31 0.03
CA ALA A 81 -23.10 -2.10 1.44
C ALA A 81 -21.60 -1.92 1.77
N TYR A 82 -20.69 -2.31 0.86
CA TYR A 82 -19.24 -2.21 1.02
C TYR A 82 -18.61 -1.17 0.08
N ALA A 83 -19.42 -0.28 -0.51
CA ALA A 83 -18.94 0.65 -1.55
C ALA A 83 -17.76 1.54 -1.12
N GLY A 84 -17.62 1.85 0.17
CA GLY A 84 -16.48 2.61 0.72
C GLY A 84 -15.58 1.79 1.63
N VAL A 85 -15.53 0.47 1.43
CA VAL A 85 -14.60 -0.43 2.12
C VAL A 85 -13.60 -0.98 1.10
N VAL A 86 -12.31 -0.73 1.34
CA VAL A 86 -11.22 -1.18 0.46
C VAL A 86 -10.14 -1.90 1.26
N GLU A 87 -9.43 -2.82 0.61
CA GLU A 87 -8.22 -3.43 1.16
C GLU A 87 -6.99 -2.83 0.48
N HIS A 88 -6.01 -2.40 1.29
CA HIS A 88 -4.76 -1.88 0.78
C HIS A 88 -3.70 -2.98 0.64
N SER A 89 -2.80 -2.78 -0.32
CA SER A 89 -1.56 -3.53 -0.48
C SER A 89 -0.42 -2.52 -0.52
N VAL A 90 0.65 -2.76 0.24
CA VAL A 90 1.84 -1.89 0.25
C VAL A 90 3.10 -2.75 0.21
N TYR A 91 3.98 -2.45 -0.74
CA TYR A 91 5.24 -3.16 -0.94
C TYR A 91 6.38 -2.17 -1.09
N VAL A 92 7.49 -2.46 -0.42
CA VAL A 92 8.72 -1.68 -0.52
C VAL A 92 9.82 -2.59 -1.02
N HIS A 93 10.55 -2.12 -2.03
CA HIS A 93 11.68 -2.83 -2.59
C HIS A 93 12.67 -3.20 -1.46
N PRO A 94 13.23 -4.43 -1.42
CA PRO A 94 14.05 -4.89 -0.29
C PRO A 94 15.22 -3.95 0.06
N SER A 95 15.88 -3.36 -0.94
CA SER A 95 16.99 -2.41 -0.75
C SER A 95 16.57 -1.04 -0.18
N ALA A 96 15.27 -0.73 -0.19
CA ALA A 96 14.73 0.58 0.18
C ALA A 96 13.98 0.56 1.54
N ARG A 97 13.96 -0.57 2.24
CA ARG A 97 13.29 -0.74 3.55
C ARG A 97 13.95 0.09 4.65
N GLY A 98 13.19 0.38 5.71
CA GLY A 98 13.67 1.18 6.85
C GLY A 98 13.81 2.69 6.59
N ARG A 99 13.36 3.16 5.42
CA ARG A 99 13.50 4.57 4.99
C ARG A 99 12.19 5.38 5.07
N GLY A 100 11.14 4.84 5.68
CA GLY A 100 9.82 5.50 5.80
C GLY A 100 8.95 5.50 4.53
N ILE A 101 9.34 4.75 3.48
CA ILE A 101 8.63 4.70 2.20
C ILE A 101 7.20 4.18 2.35
N ALA A 102 7.00 3.08 3.08
CA ALA A 102 5.67 2.52 3.32
C ALA A 102 4.75 3.55 4.00
N SER A 103 5.25 4.26 5.01
CA SER A 103 4.48 5.30 5.71
C SER A 103 4.10 6.45 4.78
N ALA A 104 4.99 6.89 3.89
CA ALA A 104 4.69 7.93 2.91
C ALA A 104 3.63 7.49 1.90
N LEU A 105 3.72 6.24 1.40
CA LEU A 105 2.73 5.66 0.50
C LEU A 105 1.35 5.52 1.15
N LEU A 106 1.30 5.05 2.41
CA LEU A 106 0.05 4.93 3.16
C LEU A 106 -0.60 6.29 3.42
N GLY A 107 0.20 7.33 3.69
CA GLY A 107 -0.30 8.71 3.81
C GLY A 107 -1.03 9.17 2.54
N ALA A 108 -0.42 8.98 1.37
CA ALA A 108 -1.05 9.33 0.09
C ALA A 108 -2.32 8.50 -0.20
N LEU A 109 -2.34 7.21 0.17
CA LEU A 109 -3.55 6.40 0.07
C LEU A 109 -4.68 6.97 0.93
N ILE A 110 -4.40 7.25 2.21
CA ILE A 110 -5.39 7.80 3.14
C ILE A 110 -5.97 9.11 2.58
N GLU A 111 -5.12 10.07 2.22
CA GLU A 111 -5.57 11.36 1.66
C GLU A 111 -6.47 11.17 0.43
N SER A 112 -6.07 10.30 -0.50
CA SER A 112 -6.85 10.06 -1.72
C SER A 112 -8.19 9.38 -1.46
N THR A 113 -8.23 8.44 -0.52
CA THR A 113 -9.41 7.60 -0.25
C THR A 113 -10.43 8.36 0.60
N GLU A 114 -9.99 9.14 1.59
CA GLU A 114 -10.85 10.06 2.34
C GLU A 114 -11.52 11.08 1.42
N ALA A 115 -10.77 11.67 0.49
CA ALA A 115 -11.29 12.61 -0.49
C ALA A 115 -12.35 11.99 -1.43
N ALA A 116 -12.29 10.67 -1.66
CA ALA A 116 -13.24 9.92 -2.47
C ALA A 116 -14.43 9.33 -1.66
N GLY A 117 -14.51 9.60 -0.36
CA GLY A 117 -15.58 9.10 0.50
C GLY A 117 -15.46 7.60 0.86
N ILE A 118 -14.27 7.01 0.71
CA ILE A 118 -13.97 5.66 1.21
C ILE A 118 -13.78 5.78 2.73
N TRP A 119 -14.63 5.12 3.50
CA TRP A 119 -14.66 5.24 4.97
C TRP A 119 -13.90 4.14 5.70
N THR A 120 -13.42 3.11 5.00
CA THR A 120 -12.61 2.05 5.62
C THR A 120 -11.55 1.54 4.66
N ILE A 121 -10.30 1.59 5.13
CA ILE A 121 -9.16 0.92 4.51
C ILE A 121 -8.72 -0.19 5.47
N GLN A 122 -8.74 -1.43 5.02
CA GLN A 122 -8.29 -2.58 5.80
C GLN A 122 -7.01 -3.20 5.20
N SER A 123 -6.34 -4.03 5.99
CA SER A 123 -5.20 -4.82 5.55
C SER A 123 -5.25 -6.18 6.20
N SER A 124 -4.98 -7.21 5.42
CA SER A 124 -4.66 -8.55 5.94
C SER A 124 -3.16 -8.65 6.23
N ILE A 125 -2.79 -8.93 7.48
CA ILE A 125 -1.39 -9.16 7.88
C ILE A 125 -1.24 -10.53 8.53
N PHE A 126 -0.19 -11.25 8.18
CA PHE A 126 0.13 -12.50 8.86
C PHE A 126 0.64 -12.24 10.30
N PRO A 127 0.28 -13.06 11.29
CA PRO A 127 0.60 -12.83 12.71
C PRO A 127 2.08 -12.57 13.03
N GLY A 128 3.02 -13.05 12.21
CA GLY A 128 4.46 -12.83 12.39
C GLY A 128 4.99 -11.42 12.13
N ARG A 129 4.13 -10.45 11.74
CA ARG A 129 4.55 -9.12 11.24
C ARG A 129 4.02 -7.91 12.03
N ALA A 130 3.37 -8.14 13.17
CA ALA A 130 2.78 -7.06 13.99
C ALA A 130 3.76 -5.94 14.40
N GLY A 131 5.07 -6.21 14.46
CA GLY A 131 6.09 -5.23 14.84
C GLY A 131 6.62 -4.29 13.73
N GLN A 132 6.18 -4.45 12.47
CA GLN A 132 6.63 -3.60 11.34
C GLN A 132 5.76 -2.35 11.13
N LEU A 133 4.59 -2.29 11.79
CA LEU A 133 3.79 -1.09 11.85
C LEU A 133 4.42 -0.16 12.89
N GLY A 134 4.53 1.13 12.57
CA GLY A 134 4.77 2.16 13.58
C GLY A 134 3.71 2.09 14.69
N PRO A 135 3.83 2.88 15.77
CA PRO A 135 2.78 2.92 16.79
C PRO A 135 1.42 3.12 16.10
N PRO A 136 0.34 2.47 16.58
CA PRO A 136 -0.97 2.68 16.01
C PRO A 136 -1.19 4.20 15.93
N ILE A 137 -1.38 4.71 14.72
CA ILE A 137 -1.87 6.07 14.55
C ILE A 137 -3.14 6.14 15.38
N SER A 138 -3.12 6.97 16.43
CA SER A 138 -4.16 7.00 17.45
C SER A 138 -5.53 7.09 16.79
N GLY A 139 -6.34 6.02 16.87
CA GLY A 139 -7.71 6.01 16.35
C GLY A 139 -8.28 4.70 15.82
N TRP A 140 -7.53 3.60 15.68
CA TRP A 140 -8.00 2.46 14.87
C TRP A 140 -8.14 1.14 15.64
N SER A 141 -9.28 1.02 16.33
CA SER A 141 -10.00 -0.23 16.60
C SER A 141 -11.36 0.11 17.17
N TYR A 142 -12.34 0.43 16.32
CA TYR A 142 -13.75 0.20 16.62
C TYR A 142 -14.50 -0.12 15.34
N ALA A 143 -14.91 -1.39 15.24
CA ALA A 143 -16.16 -1.73 14.60
C ALA A 143 -17.27 -0.89 15.25
N TRP A 144 -17.92 -0.04 14.45
CA TRP A 144 -19.23 0.61 14.64
C TRP A 144 -19.54 1.28 16.00
N PRO A 145 -20.26 2.41 15.94
CA PRO A 145 -21.59 2.38 16.51
C PRO A 145 -22.61 2.57 15.41
N CYS A 146 -23.52 1.60 15.27
CA CYS A 146 -24.87 1.91 14.82
C CYS A 146 -25.38 3.08 15.67
N TRP A 147 -25.75 4.18 15.01
CA TRP A 147 -26.87 5.00 15.45
C TRP A 147 -27.90 4.94 14.32
N TRP A 148 -29.18 4.58 14.51
CA TRP A 148 -30.08 4.71 15.67
C TRP A 148 -29.55 4.84 17.09
#